data_AF-A0AAN7YUC3-F1
#
_entry.id   AF-A0AAN7YUC3-F1
#
_cell.length_a   1.000
_cell.length_b   1.000
_cell.length_c   1.000
_cell.angle_alpha   90.00
_cell.angle_beta   90.00
_cell.angle_gamma   90.00
#
_symmetry.space_group_name_H-M   'P 1'
#
loop_
_entity.id
_entity.type
_entity.pdbx_description
1 polymer ?
#
loop_
_entity_poly.entity_id
_entity_poly.type
_entity_poly.pdbx_seq_one_letter_code
_entity_poly.pdbx_strand_id
1 'polypeptide(L)'
;MFKLNILRLTLLILIIASSFYLIIISIQNNKISNLSNSIKTKDIILSKPSIQKELEITQNPCENNNNNNFLVTDNQQQFYGFKDENSLLNYFLTYKNYYMVENYNNKIYINQTKYKMFRYKVSPLSKTKSTFTPTIEETEININNLIIKENLTYEYQLVNNKEYHKLILKKNRAEMSHQFYEDYWRDYYSSKYSLDHGIIPFQPPNLQLPLNITKPLLSTPILFIHIPKCAGHTAYVLFENYFKGRGVTQLWVHPNPDIYYEISKANNVILGHYQYGIHKVLPEEFKKTYNYMTMLRDPVERVISHYYYHLNNPYDPEYQMARTNKLTEWLVKSPRGNNEMTRFLSGLTKDEEFKPNDETFHMALYHLRSMKFVGITERFKETIALLKFYVGIENHRIREKQNAAKKKYPEVPLEIIEIIKKRNIYDILLYEEALKMFERQIDIVGRDNFNDQLNKIL
;
A
#
# COMPACT_ATOMS: atom_id res chain seq x y z
N MET A 1 -39.92 -6.78 43.24
CA MET A 1 -38.83 -6.08 43.96
C MET A 1 -37.41 -6.48 43.50
N PHE A 2 -37.11 -7.76 43.23
CA PHE A 2 -35.75 -8.22 42.87
C PHE A 2 -35.12 -7.56 41.62
N LYS A 3 -35.88 -7.36 40.52
CA LYS A 3 -35.35 -6.74 39.29
C LYS A 3 -35.00 -5.26 39.41
N LEU A 4 -35.66 -4.53 40.32
CA LEU A 4 -35.42 -3.09 40.51
C LEU A 4 -34.13 -2.84 41.31
N ASN A 5 -33.79 -3.75 42.24
CA ASN A 5 -32.56 -3.68 43.02
C ASN A 5 -31.32 -4.03 42.20
N ILE A 6 -31.43 -4.97 41.24
CA ILE A 6 -30.34 -5.28 40.30
C ILE A 6 -30.06 -4.09 39.39
N LEU A 7 -31.10 -3.43 38.86
CA LEU A 7 -30.90 -2.24 38.01
C LEU A 7 -30.23 -1.08 38.77
N ARG A 8 -30.63 -0.84 40.03
CA ARG A 8 -29.99 0.16 40.90
C ARG A 8 -28.54 -0.18 41.23
N LEU A 9 -28.23 -1.46 41.49
CA LEU A 9 -26.86 -1.92 41.73
C LEU A 9 -25.98 -1.76 40.49
N THR A 10 -26.52 -2.08 39.31
CA THR A 10 -25.81 -1.92 38.03
C THR A 10 -25.53 -0.43 37.73
N LEU A 11 -26.50 0.45 38.01
CA LEU A 11 -26.34 1.89 37.85
C LEU A 11 -25.29 2.46 38.82
N LEU A 12 -25.27 1.98 40.07
CA LEU A 12 -24.28 2.38 41.08
C LEU A 12 -22.87 1.95 40.68
N ILE A 13 -22.70 0.74 40.14
CA ILE A 13 -21.41 0.24 39.63
C ILE A 13 -20.92 1.10 38.45
N LEU A 14 -21.80 1.48 37.53
CA LEU A 14 -21.46 2.35 36.40
C LEU A 14 -21.03 3.75 36.85
N ILE A 15 -21.73 4.32 37.85
CA ILE A 15 -21.35 5.63 38.43
C ILE A 15 -19.98 5.53 39.07
N ILE A 16 -19.72 4.51 39.91
CA ILE A 16 -18.42 4.32 40.56
C ILE A 16 -17.31 4.12 39.52
N ALA A 17 -17.54 3.33 38.48
CA ALA A 17 -16.58 3.12 37.40
C ALA A 17 -16.25 4.43 36.64
N SER A 18 -17.25 5.28 36.40
CA SER A 18 -17.03 6.60 35.77
C SER A 18 -16.21 7.54 36.65
N SER A 19 -16.43 7.52 37.97
CA SER A 19 -15.66 8.32 38.94
C SER A 19 -14.20 7.89 38.98
N PHE A 20 -13.93 6.58 38.97
CA PHE A 20 -12.56 6.04 38.92
C PHE A 20 -11.86 6.39 37.61
N TYR A 21 -12.56 6.35 36.48
CA TYR A 21 -12.01 6.74 35.18
C TYR A 21 -11.60 8.23 35.15
N LEU A 22 -12.43 9.12 35.71
CA LEU A 22 -12.10 10.54 35.83
C LEU A 22 -10.90 10.81 36.76
N ILE A 23 -10.75 10.04 37.84
CA ILE A 23 -9.58 10.12 38.73
C ILE A 23 -8.30 9.69 37.99
N ILE A 24 -8.36 8.62 37.18
CA ILE A 24 -7.20 8.17 36.38
C ILE A 24 -6.78 9.23 35.36
N ILE A 25 -7.74 9.87 34.68
CA ILE A 25 -7.46 10.97 33.74
C ILE A 25 -6.83 12.16 34.47
N SER A 26 -7.34 12.52 35.65
CA SER A 26 -6.78 13.60 36.47
C SER A 26 -5.33 13.31 36.90
N ILE A 27 -5.04 12.06 37.29
CA ILE A 27 -3.68 11.63 37.66
C ILE A 27 -2.75 11.65 36.44
N GLN A 28 -3.21 11.21 35.26
CA GLN A 28 -2.42 11.26 34.02
C GLN A 28 -2.12 12.71 33.61
N ASN A 29 -3.10 13.61 33.69
CA ASN A 29 -2.93 15.03 33.36
C ASN A 29 -1.96 15.73 34.32
N ASN A 30 -2.00 15.40 35.61
CA ASN A 30 -1.01 15.90 36.59
C ASN A 30 0.41 15.33 36.36
N LYS A 31 0.53 14.12 35.81
CA LYS A 31 1.83 13.55 35.44
C LYS A 31 2.42 14.23 34.20
N ILE A 32 1.57 14.60 33.24
CA ILE A 32 1.95 15.33 32.02
C ILE A 32 2.33 16.78 32.34
N SER A 33 1.59 17.46 33.22
CA SER A 33 1.93 18.83 33.64
C SER A 33 3.27 18.89 34.38
N ASN A 34 3.56 17.92 35.24
CA ASN A 34 4.85 17.82 35.94
C ASN A 34 6.03 17.49 35.01
N LEU A 35 5.82 16.70 33.93
CA LEU A 35 6.85 16.49 32.90
C LEU A 35 7.12 17.76 32.08
N SER A 36 6.08 18.54 31.79
CA SER A 36 6.22 19.77 30.99
C SER A 36 6.99 20.88 31.74
N ASN A 37 6.92 20.87 33.08
CA ASN A 37 7.67 21.81 33.93
C ASN A 37 9.15 21.45 34.10
N SER A 38 9.57 20.20 33.84
CA SER A 38 10.99 19.80 33.98
C SER A 38 11.84 20.00 32.71
N ILE A 39 11.24 20.41 31.59
CA ILE A 39 11.91 20.47 30.28
C ILE A 39 12.30 21.90 29.85
N LYS A 40 12.01 22.94 30.65
CA LYS A 40 12.49 24.30 30.33
C LYS A 40 13.95 24.51 30.79
N THR A 41 14.80 24.81 29.80
CA THR A 41 16.17 25.36 29.85
C THR A 41 17.32 24.43 30.27
N LYS A 42 17.99 23.84 29.27
CA LYS A 42 19.46 23.68 29.25
C LYS A 42 19.94 23.85 27.80
N ASP A 43 20.46 25.04 27.49
CA ASP A 43 21.22 25.30 26.28
C ASP A 43 22.51 24.46 26.31
N ILE A 44 22.69 23.56 25.35
CA ILE A 44 23.96 22.88 25.12
C ILE A 44 24.52 23.44 23.81
N ILE A 45 25.52 24.32 23.94
CA ILE A 45 26.39 24.78 22.87
C ILE A 45 27.32 23.61 22.53
N LEU A 46 27.23 23.08 21.30
CA LEU A 46 28.17 22.09 20.77
C LEU A 46 29.02 22.73 19.67
N SER A 47 30.31 22.86 19.98
CA SER A 47 31.37 23.30 19.08
C SER A 47 31.63 22.26 17.97
N LYS A 48 31.86 22.74 16.75
CA LYS A 48 32.30 21.93 15.60
C LYS A 48 33.74 21.44 15.78
N PRO A 49 34.05 20.16 15.55
CA PRO A 49 35.41 19.74 15.21
C PRO A 49 35.59 19.73 13.70
N SER A 50 36.64 20.42 13.24
CA SER A 50 37.21 20.37 11.91
C SER A 50 38.19 19.20 11.81
N ILE A 51 37.95 18.21 10.95
CA ILE A 51 39.00 17.28 10.49
C ILE A 51 38.79 16.99 9.00
N GLN A 52 39.74 17.48 8.20
CA GLN A 52 40.02 17.00 6.84
C GLN A 52 40.64 15.61 6.94
N LYS A 53 40.10 14.64 6.18
CA LYS A 53 40.90 13.54 5.66
C LYS A 53 40.23 12.97 4.41
N GLU A 54 40.82 13.28 3.26
CA GLU A 54 40.65 12.52 2.03
C GLU A 54 41.12 11.09 2.25
N LEU A 55 40.38 10.11 1.73
CA LEU A 55 40.89 8.78 1.44
C LEU A 55 40.16 8.25 0.19
N GLU A 56 40.97 7.89 -0.78
CA GLU A 56 40.67 7.56 -2.17
C GLU A 56 39.83 6.28 -2.31
N ILE A 57 38.86 6.31 -3.23
CA ILE A 57 38.10 5.13 -3.66
C ILE A 57 38.84 4.49 -4.82
N THR A 58 39.51 3.37 -4.59
CA THR A 58 39.97 2.48 -5.65
C THR A 58 38.85 1.52 -6.07
N GLN A 59 38.70 1.35 -7.38
CA GLN A 59 37.68 0.55 -8.04
C GLN A 59 38.03 -0.96 -8.04
N ASN A 60 36.96 -1.77 -8.11
CA ASN A 60 36.84 -3.09 -8.75
C ASN A 60 36.95 -4.40 -7.89
N PRO A 61 36.27 -5.49 -8.32
CA PRO A 61 35.13 -6.06 -7.58
C PRO A 61 35.26 -7.58 -7.28
N CYS A 62 34.32 -8.09 -6.46
CA CYS A 62 34.04 -9.53 -6.25
C CYS A 62 35.22 -10.40 -5.82
N GLU A 63 35.36 -10.66 -4.51
CA GLU A 63 35.77 -11.97 -4.00
C GLU A 63 35.42 -12.13 -2.50
N ASN A 64 35.06 -13.37 -2.15
CA ASN A 64 34.51 -13.84 -0.89
C ASN A 64 35.38 -13.55 0.36
N ASN A 65 34.71 -13.21 1.47
CA ASN A 65 34.75 -13.91 2.77
C ASN A 65 34.48 -12.93 3.92
N ASN A 66 33.39 -13.15 4.66
CA ASN A 66 33.50 -13.42 6.09
C ASN A 66 32.19 -13.94 6.67
N ASN A 67 32.27 -15.19 7.13
CA ASN A 67 31.34 -15.89 7.98
C ASN A 67 31.01 -15.05 9.22
N ASN A 68 29.76 -14.60 9.34
CA ASN A 68 29.11 -14.43 10.64
C ASN A 68 28.06 -15.53 10.79
N ASN A 69 28.54 -16.76 10.95
CA ASN A 69 27.73 -17.85 11.50
C ASN A 69 27.43 -17.49 12.96
N PHE A 70 26.24 -16.97 13.22
CA PHE A 70 25.64 -17.03 14.55
C PHE A 70 25.23 -18.49 14.81
N LEU A 71 26.19 -19.32 15.24
CA LEU A 71 25.90 -20.57 15.89
C LEU A 71 25.51 -20.25 17.34
N VAL A 72 24.20 -20.28 17.62
CA VAL A 72 23.68 -20.42 18.98
C VAL A 72 22.81 -21.67 19.03
N THR A 73 23.10 -22.47 20.04
CA THR A 73 22.64 -23.81 20.38
C THR A 73 21.14 -23.93 20.64
N ASP A 74 20.56 -25.03 20.14
CA ASP A 74 19.35 -25.77 20.54
C ASP A 74 18.01 -25.06 20.85
N ASN A 75 17.00 -25.44 20.03
CA ASN A 75 15.57 -25.58 20.34
C ASN A 75 14.72 -24.37 20.75
N GLN A 76 15.14 -23.15 20.43
CA GLN A 76 14.19 -22.03 20.29
C GLN A 76 14.20 -21.59 18.84
N GLN A 77 13.05 -21.66 18.15
CA GLN A 77 12.92 -21.09 16.80
C GLN A 77 13.36 -19.62 16.88
N GLN A 78 14.52 -19.32 16.29
CA GLN A 78 15.10 -17.99 16.32
C GLN A 78 14.29 -17.10 15.39
N PHE A 79 13.26 -16.46 15.92
CA PHE A 79 12.41 -15.55 15.16
C PHE A 79 13.04 -14.16 14.99
N TYR A 80 14.35 -13.97 15.18
CA TYR A 80 15.05 -12.69 14.95
C TYR A 80 14.39 -11.46 15.61
N GLY A 81 13.83 -11.63 16.82
CA GLY A 81 13.11 -10.57 17.54
C GLY A 81 11.66 -10.36 17.12
N PHE A 82 11.16 -11.12 16.14
CA PHE A 82 9.73 -11.20 15.81
C PHE A 82 9.00 -12.07 16.82
N LYS A 83 7.72 -11.75 17.04
CA LYS A 83 6.85 -12.44 18.01
C LYS A 83 6.64 -13.92 17.63
N ASP A 84 6.51 -14.20 16.34
CA ASP A 84 6.19 -15.51 15.78
C ASP A 84 6.64 -15.60 14.31
N GLU A 85 6.58 -16.81 13.73
CA GLU A 85 6.91 -17.08 12.33
C GLU A 85 6.10 -16.23 11.35
N ASN A 86 4.81 -16.02 11.64
CA ASN A 86 3.94 -15.20 10.78
C ASN A 86 4.38 -13.74 10.75
N SER A 87 4.80 -13.18 11.88
CA SER A 87 5.32 -11.81 11.98
C SER A 87 6.63 -11.66 11.20
N LEU A 88 7.52 -12.65 11.30
CA LEU A 88 8.76 -12.70 10.52
C LEU A 88 8.45 -12.79 9.01
N LEU A 89 7.56 -13.70 8.61
CA LEU A 89 7.15 -13.88 7.22
C LEU A 89 6.50 -12.60 6.67
N ASN A 90 5.57 -12.00 7.41
CA ASN A 90 4.93 -10.74 7.04
C ASN A 90 5.95 -9.62 6.83
N TYR A 91 6.97 -9.53 7.69
CA TYR A 91 8.05 -8.57 7.52
C TYR A 91 8.89 -8.87 6.27
N PHE A 92 9.26 -10.14 6.06
CA PHE A 92 10.07 -10.61 4.94
C PHE A 92 9.42 -10.40 3.57
N LEU A 93 8.11 -10.61 3.49
CA LEU A 93 7.33 -10.39 2.26
C LEU A 93 7.12 -8.90 1.93
N THR A 94 7.50 -7.98 2.83
CA THR A 94 7.50 -6.54 2.53
C THR A 94 8.73 -6.17 1.69
N TYR A 95 8.52 -5.76 0.44
CA TYR A 95 9.61 -5.35 -0.44
C TYR A 95 10.42 -4.18 0.11
N LYS A 96 9.76 -3.24 0.78
CA LYS A 96 10.38 -2.06 1.40
C LYS A 96 11.61 -2.43 2.24
N ASN A 97 11.52 -3.51 3.00
CA ASN A 97 12.56 -3.91 3.95
C ASN A 97 13.78 -4.53 3.26
N TYR A 98 13.60 -5.13 2.08
CA TYR A 98 14.65 -5.87 1.36
C TYR A 98 15.13 -5.16 0.10
N TYR A 99 14.46 -4.09 -0.32
CA TYR A 99 14.75 -3.38 -1.56
C TYR A 99 16.22 -2.93 -1.67
N MET A 100 16.76 -2.37 -0.59
CA MET A 100 18.14 -1.89 -0.55
C MET A 100 19.15 -3.03 -0.35
N VAL A 101 18.77 -4.07 0.39
CA VAL A 101 19.66 -5.16 0.81
C VAL A 101 19.92 -6.14 -0.33
N GLU A 102 18.87 -6.49 -1.07
CA GLU A 102 18.95 -7.40 -2.22
C GLU A 102 19.39 -6.68 -3.52
N ASN A 103 19.86 -5.42 -3.40
CA ASN A 103 20.42 -4.60 -4.48
C ASN A 103 19.50 -4.45 -5.71
N TYR A 104 18.17 -4.47 -5.52
CA TYR A 104 17.19 -4.34 -6.62
C TYR A 104 17.23 -2.96 -7.27
N ASN A 105 17.73 -1.95 -6.57
CA ASN A 105 17.97 -0.62 -7.14
C ASN A 105 18.84 -0.70 -8.41
N ASN A 106 19.78 -1.64 -8.47
CA ASN A 106 20.77 -1.78 -9.55
C ASN A 106 20.37 -2.82 -10.62
N LYS A 107 19.32 -3.61 -10.39
CA LYS A 107 18.84 -4.58 -11.40
C LYS A 107 18.10 -3.85 -12.54
N ILE A 108 18.54 -4.10 -13.77
CA ILE A 108 17.96 -3.56 -15.02
C ILE A 108 16.94 -4.57 -15.55
N TYR A 109 15.68 -4.14 -15.69
CA TYR A 109 14.60 -4.96 -16.26
C TYR A 109 14.23 -4.46 -17.66
N ILE A 110 13.67 -5.36 -18.48
CA ILE A 110 13.49 -5.24 -19.94
C ILE A 110 12.91 -3.88 -20.39
N ASN A 111 12.02 -3.27 -19.59
CA ASN A 111 11.39 -2.00 -19.92
C ASN A 111 12.30 -0.76 -19.78
N GLN A 112 13.48 -0.86 -19.16
CA GLN A 112 14.43 0.25 -19.16
C GLN A 112 14.88 0.65 -20.57
N THR A 113 14.90 -0.29 -21.52
CA THR A 113 15.17 0.02 -22.94
C THR A 113 14.00 0.79 -23.59
N LYS A 114 12.75 0.43 -23.27
CA LYS A 114 11.53 1.07 -23.77
C LYS A 114 11.37 2.51 -23.28
N TYR A 115 11.66 2.74 -22.00
CA TYR A 115 11.44 4.03 -21.35
C TYR A 115 12.70 4.87 -21.18
N LYS A 116 13.90 4.31 -21.36
CA LYS A 116 15.18 5.03 -21.17
C LYS A 116 15.22 5.66 -19.79
N MET A 117 15.15 4.84 -18.74
CA MET A 117 14.88 5.29 -17.36
C MET A 117 15.81 6.38 -16.83
N PHE A 118 17.05 6.45 -17.33
CA PHE A 118 18.01 7.53 -17.04
C PHE A 118 17.48 8.94 -17.36
N ARG A 119 16.40 9.07 -18.16
CA ARG A 119 15.76 10.34 -18.52
C ARG A 119 14.78 10.85 -17.46
N TYR A 120 14.33 10.00 -16.53
CA TYR A 120 13.37 10.39 -15.50
C TYR A 120 14.10 10.59 -14.18
N LYS A 121 14.19 11.85 -13.75
CA LYS A 121 14.70 12.19 -12.42
C LYS A 121 13.52 12.23 -11.45
N VAL A 122 13.61 11.43 -10.39
CA VAL A 122 12.70 11.52 -9.24
C VAL A 122 13.24 12.60 -8.31
N SER A 123 12.45 13.65 -8.10
CA SER A 123 12.78 14.65 -7.08
C SER A 123 12.71 14.01 -5.71
N PRO A 124 13.72 14.16 -4.84
CA PRO A 124 13.60 13.71 -3.46
C PRO A 124 12.46 14.45 -2.77
N LEU A 125 11.82 13.80 -1.79
CA LEU A 125 10.80 14.44 -0.98
C LEU A 125 11.45 15.59 -0.20
N SER A 126 11.05 16.82 -0.49
CA SER A 126 11.61 18.02 0.16
C SER A 126 10.87 18.41 1.44
N LYS A 127 9.59 18.03 1.54
CA LYS A 127 8.73 18.34 2.67
C LYS A 127 8.99 17.37 3.81
N THR A 128 8.94 17.87 5.05
CA THR A 128 9.10 17.05 6.26
C THR A 128 7.77 16.59 6.87
N LYS A 129 6.65 17.16 6.42
CA LYS A 129 5.30 16.87 6.93
C LYS A 129 4.27 16.89 5.80
N SER A 130 3.15 16.18 6.03
CA SER A 130 2.00 16.17 5.14
C SER A 130 1.43 17.57 4.96
N THR A 131 1.08 17.89 3.71
CA THR A 131 0.28 19.08 3.37
C THR A 131 -1.19 18.75 3.07
N PHE A 132 -1.63 17.54 3.42
CA PHE A 132 -3.02 17.13 3.21
C PHE A 132 -3.95 18.00 4.06
N THR A 133 -4.95 18.58 3.41
CA THR A 133 -5.98 19.41 4.03
C THR A 133 -7.37 18.80 3.84
N PRO A 134 -8.22 18.75 4.86
CA PRO A 134 -7.96 19.19 6.24
C PRO A 134 -6.94 18.32 6.98
N THR A 135 -6.26 18.89 7.98
CA THR A 135 -5.35 18.16 8.87
C THR A 135 -6.10 17.15 9.75
N ILE A 136 -5.38 16.25 10.44
CA ILE A 136 -6.01 15.31 11.39
C ILE A 136 -6.81 16.07 12.44
N GLU A 137 -6.20 17.08 13.07
CA GLU A 137 -6.84 17.93 14.08
C GLU A 137 -8.09 18.64 13.53
N GLU A 138 -7.99 19.25 12.34
CA GLU A 138 -9.14 19.89 11.69
C GLU A 138 -10.27 18.89 11.41
N THR A 139 -9.95 17.67 10.98
CA THR A 139 -10.97 16.64 10.77
C THR A 139 -11.64 16.21 12.06
N GLU A 140 -10.90 16.07 13.15
CA GLU A 140 -11.44 15.70 14.46
C GLU A 140 -12.33 16.79 15.05
N ILE A 141 -11.92 18.05 14.94
CA ILE A 141 -12.74 19.20 15.32
C ILE A 141 -14.05 19.20 14.51
N ASN A 142 -13.96 19.01 13.19
CA ASN A 142 -15.16 18.98 12.34
C ASN A 142 -16.09 17.81 12.70
N ILE A 143 -15.54 16.64 13.01
CA ILE A 143 -16.33 15.48 13.47
C ILE A 143 -17.05 15.78 14.78
N ASN A 144 -16.31 16.29 15.77
CA ASN A 144 -16.88 16.61 17.09
C ASN A 144 -17.97 17.69 16.98
N ASN A 145 -17.73 18.73 16.19
CA ASN A 145 -18.71 19.77 15.92
C ASN A 145 -19.98 19.21 15.27
N LEU A 146 -19.86 18.26 14.33
CA LEU A 146 -21.01 17.60 13.71
C LEU A 146 -21.79 16.75 14.73
N ILE A 147 -21.10 15.95 15.54
CA ILE A 147 -21.70 15.12 16.59
C ILE A 147 -22.52 15.98 17.56
N ILE A 148 -21.95 17.10 18.02
CA ILE A 148 -22.60 18.04 18.93
C ILE A 148 -23.79 18.71 18.24
N LYS A 149 -23.58 19.25 17.03
CA LYS A 149 -24.61 19.98 16.26
C LYS A 149 -25.84 19.12 15.96
N GLU A 150 -25.64 17.85 15.64
CA GLU A 150 -26.71 16.93 15.23
C GLU A 150 -27.15 15.97 16.35
N ASN A 151 -26.62 16.14 17.57
CA ASN A 151 -26.92 15.32 18.75
C ASN A 151 -26.79 13.80 18.48
N LEU A 152 -25.76 13.41 17.75
CA LEU A 152 -25.50 12.03 17.33
C LEU A 152 -24.87 11.23 18.48
N THR A 153 -25.68 10.82 19.43
CA THR A 153 -25.25 10.17 20.67
C THR A 153 -25.22 8.65 20.58
N TYR A 154 -25.94 8.07 19.63
CA TYR A 154 -25.99 6.61 19.42
C TYR A 154 -25.16 6.20 18.20
N GLU A 155 -24.42 5.10 18.31
CA GLU A 155 -23.61 4.53 17.22
C GLU A 155 -24.41 4.33 15.94
N TYR A 156 -25.67 3.87 16.05
CA TYR A 156 -26.58 3.73 14.92
C TYR A 156 -26.83 5.05 14.16
N GLN A 157 -26.87 6.19 14.86
CA GLN A 157 -27.06 7.49 14.21
C GLN A 157 -25.81 7.91 13.44
N LEU A 158 -24.62 7.63 13.99
CA LEU A 158 -23.34 7.90 13.32
C LEU A 158 -23.20 7.08 12.04
N VAL A 159 -23.51 5.78 12.11
CA VAL A 159 -23.46 4.85 10.97
C VAL A 159 -24.44 5.21 9.85
N ASN A 160 -25.49 5.98 10.14
CA ASN A 160 -26.43 6.44 9.12
C ASN A 160 -26.19 7.89 8.67
N ASN A 161 -25.19 8.58 9.22
CA ASN A 161 -24.94 9.98 8.94
C ASN A 161 -23.89 10.17 7.84
N LYS A 162 -24.32 10.63 6.65
CA LYS A 162 -23.44 10.80 5.47
C LYS A 162 -22.32 11.84 5.64
N GLU A 163 -22.57 12.93 6.37
CA GLU A 163 -21.53 13.96 6.57
C GLU A 163 -20.47 13.48 7.57
N TYR A 164 -20.87 12.78 8.63
CA TYR A 164 -19.94 12.15 9.59
C TYR A 164 -18.98 11.22 8.88
N HIS A 165 -19.56 10.34 8.10
CA HIS A 165 -18.95 9.43 7.15
C HIS A 165 -17.93 10.10 6.20
N LYS A 166 -18.28 11.22 5.59
CA LYS A 166 -17.37 12.00 4.75
C LYS A 166 -16.20 12.60 5.54
N LEU A 167 -16.43 13.03 6.78
CA LEU A 167 -15.37 13.53 7.64
C LEU A 167 -14.42 12.41 8.11
N ILE A 168 -14.94 11.21 8.37
CA ILE A 168 -14.12 10.02 8.67
C ILE A 168 -13.21 9.67 7.50
N LEU A 169 -13.68 9.78 6.25
CA LEU A 169 -12.82 9.62 5.07
C LEU A 169 -11.65 10.61 5.10
N LYS A 170 -11.94 11.89 5.31
CA LYS A 170 -10.91 12.93 5.36
C LYS A 170 -9.92 12.68 6.50
N LYS A 171 -10.40 12.25 7.67
CA LYS A 171 -9.53 11.86 8.80
C LYS A 171 -8.61 10.71 8.40
N ASN A 172 -9.14 9.63 7.83
CA ASN A 172 -8.35 8.49 7.37
C ASN A 172 -7.29 8.91 6.34
N ARG A 173 -7.60 9.85 5.45
CA ARG A 173 -6.63 10.40 4.48
C ARG A 173 -5.52 11.20 5.15
N ALA A 174 -5.88 12.08 6.09
CA ALA A 174 -4.92 12.86 6.85
C ALA A 174 -3.98 11.94 7.66
N GLU A 175 -4.54 10.90 8.31
CA GLU A 175 -3.77 9.88 9.03
C GLU A 175 -2.83 9.09 8.11
N MET A 176 -3.29 8.68 6.93
CA MET A 176 -2.44 7.95 5.97
C MET A 176 -1.27 8.80 5.49
N SER A 177 -1.55 10.06 5.13
CA SER A 177 -0.51 10.98 4.68
C SER A 177 0.48 11.26 5.81
N HIS A 178 -0.01 11.54 7.03
CA HIS A 178 0.83 11.71 8.21
C HIS A 178 1.72 10.49 8.48
N GLN A 179 1.13 9.29 8.48
CA GLN A 179 1.86 8.04 8.70
C GLN A 179 2.95 7.82 7.64
N PHE A 180 2.67 8.11 6.37
CA PHE A 180 3.67 8.04 5.31
C PHE A 180 4.88 8.95 5.60
N TYR A 181 4.66 10.21 6.01
CA TYR A 181 5.77 11.13 6.32
C TYR A 181 6.58 10.68 7.53
N GLU A 182 5.91 10.29 8.60
CA GLU A 182 6.56 9.75 9.81
C GLU A 182 7.42 8.54 9.46
N ASP A 183 6.87 7.58 8.70
CA ASP A 183 7.59 6.39 8.29
C ASP A 183 8.77 6.71 7.37
N TYR A 184 8.56 7.53 6.35
CA TYR A 184 9.57 7.89 5.36
C TYR A 184 10.77 8.58 6.03
N TRP A 185 10.51 9.59 6.86
CA TRP A 185 11.57 10.35 7.51
C TRP A 185 12.24 9.58 8.63
N ARG A 186 11.51 8.75 9.38
CA ARG A 186 12.13 7.83 10.35
C ARG A 186 13.16 6.94 9.65
N ASP A 187 12.80 6.31 8.55
CA ASP A 187 13.69 5.38 7.85
C ASP A 187 14.88 6.12 7.23
N TYR A 188 14.66 7.31 6.66
CA TYR A 188 15.72 8.17 6.13
C TYR A 188 16.72 8.60 7.22
N TYR A 189 16.23 9.19 8.32
CA TYR A 189 17.09 9.70 9.38
C TYR A 189 17.78 8.56 10.14
N SER A 190 17.12 7.42 10.32
CA SER A 190 17.75 6.23 10.92
C SER A 190 18.92 5.73 10.07
N SER A 191 18.71 5.64 8.74
CA SER A 191 19.76 5.23 7.81
C SER A 191 20.91 6.24 7.78
N LYS A 192 20.58 7.53 7.70
CA LYS A 192 21.55 8.62 7.69
C LYS A 192 22.37 8.67 8.98
N TYR A 193 21.71 8.64 10.13
CA TYR A 193 22.38 8.61 11.44
C TYR A 193 23.35 7.44 11.54
N SER A 194 22.91 6.25 11.08
CA SER A 194 23.75 5.05 11.10
C SER A 194 25.04 5.27 10.29
N LEU A 195 24.90 5.76 9.05
CA LEU A 195 26.03 6.06 8.17
C LEU A 195 26.96 7.14 8.76
N ASP A 196 26.40 8.24 9.27
CA ASP A 196 27.14 9.37 9.82
C ASP A 196 27.97 8.99 11.07
N HIS A 197 27.60 7.91 11.78
CA HIS A 197 28.27 7.44 13.01
C HIS A 197 29.01 6.11 12.84
N GLY A 198 29.13 5.60 11.60
CA GLY A 198 29.76 4.31 11.35
C GLY A 198 29.03 3.11 11.98
N ILE A 199 27.73 3.26 12.28
CA ILE A 199 26.88 2.19 12.78
C ILE A 199 26.34 1.43 11.57
N ILE A 200 26.43 0.11 11.61
CA ILE A 200 25.81 -0.74 10.59
C ILE A 200 24.29 -0.58 10.71
N PRO A 201 23.58 -0.09 9.67
CA PRO A 201 22.12 0.01 9.71
C PRO A 201 21.51 -1.37 9.99
N PHE A 202 20.35 -1.40 10.65
CA PHE A 202 19.61 -2.66 10.86
C PHE A 202 19.54 -3.46 9.56
N GLN A 203 20.05 -4.69 9.61
CA GLN A 203 19.98 -5.61 8.49
C GLN A 203 18.77 -6.52 8.71
N PRO A 204 17.81 -6.53 7.76
CA PRO A 204 16.69 -7.44 7.85
C PRO A 204 17.19 -8.90 7.81
N PRO A 205 16.49 -9.84 8.47
CA PRO A 205 16.92 -11.24 8.49
C PRO A 205 17.05 -11.80 7.08
N ASN A 206 18.21 -12.37 6.75
CA ASN A 206 18.40 -13.02 5.45
C ASN A 206 17.81 -14.44 5.50
N LEU A 207 16.56 -14.61 5.06
CA LEU A 207 15.95 -15.94 4.95
C LEU A 207 16.47 -16.66 3.71
N GLN A 208 16.79 -17.94 3.86
CA GLN A 208 17.18 -18.79 2.75
C GLN A 208 16.00 -18.96 1.78
N LEU A 209 16.27 -18.76 0.49
CA LEU A 209 15.31 -18.98 -0.58
C LEU A 209 15.53 -20.34 -1.26
N PRO A 210 14.48 -21.02 -1.75
CA PRO A 210 13.08 -20.62 -1.65
C PRO A 210 12.52 -20.80 -0.23
N LEU A 211 11.47 -20.02 0.10
CA LEU A 211 10.73 -20.21 1.35
C LEU A 211 9.94 -21.52 1.34
N ASN A 212 9.52 -21.96 2.53
CA ASN A 212 8.59 -23.06 2.66
C ASN A 212 7.22 -22.68 2.08
N ILE A 213 6.88 -23.28 0.95
CA ILE A 213 5.65 -23.03 0.18
C ILE A 213 4.63 -24.18 0.31
N THR A 214 4.74 -25.00 1.36
CA THR A 214 3.75 -26.06 1.65
C THR A 214 2.38 -25.51 2.05
N LYS A 215 2.32 -24.25 2.50
CA LYS A 215 1.10 -23.50 2.80
C LYS A 215 1.15 -22.16 2.07
N PRO A 216 -0.02 -21.51 1.82
CA PRO A 216 -0.04 -20.16 1.29
C PRO A 216 0.76 -19.19 2.15
N LEU A 217 1.55 -18.33 1.51
CA LEU A 217 2.39 -17.35 2.18
C LEU A 217 1.60 -16.20 2.82
N LEU A 218 0.38 -15.92 2.35
CA LEU A 218 -0.48 -14.85 2.86
C LEU A 218 -1.67 -15.39 3.63
N SER A 219 -1.94 -14.76 4.78
CA SER A 219 -3.17 -14.93 5.54
C SER A 219 -4.27 -13.98 5.04
N THR A 220 -5.51 -14.23 5.46
CA THR A 220 -6.60 -13.26 5.31
C THR A 220 -6.57 -12.20 6.44
N PRO A 221 -7.13 -11.00 6.22
CA PRO A 221 -7.81 -10.57 5.00
C PRO A 221 -6.88 -10.12 3.88
N ILE A 222 -7.24 -10.48 2.65
CA ILE A 222 -6.57 -10.02 1.42
C ILE A 222 -7.29 -8.76 0.91
N LEU A 223 -6.51 -7.72 0.67
CA LEU A 223 -6.98 -6.44 0.13
C LEU A 223 -6.46 -6.28 -1.30
N PHE A 224 -7.26 -6.71 -2.28
CA PHE A 224 -6.91 -6.65 -3.68
C PHE A 224 -7.39 -5.34 -4.34
N ILE A 225 -6.45 -4.42 -4.57
CA ILE A 225 -6.72 -3.17 -5.29
C ILE A 225 -6.76 -3.46 -6.79
N HIS A 226 -7.95 -3.42 -7.39
CA HIS A 226 -8.15 -3.54 -8.83
C HIS A 226 -7.99 -2.18 -9.49
N ILE A 227 -6.85 -1.94 -10.14
CA ILE A 227 -6.65 -0.74 -10.96
C ILE A 227 -7.23 -0.97 -12.36
N PRO A 228 -8.06 -0.05 -12.89
CA PRO A 228 -8.64 -0.16 -14.22
C PRO A 228 -7.60 -0.47 -15.31
N LYS A 229 -7.95 -1.43 -16.16
CA LYS A 229 -7.16 -1.88 -17.33
C LYS A 229 -5.86 -2.61 -17.02
N CYS A 230 -5.63 -3.05 -15.78
CA CYS A 230 -4.50 -3.90 -15.38
C CYS A 230 -4.91 -5.38 -15.22
N ALA A 231 -5.60 -5.95 -16.23
CA ALA A 231 -6.15 -7.32 -16.23
C ALA A 231 -7.03 -7.69 -15.01
N GLY A 232 -7.48 -6.71 -14.24
CA GLY A 232 -8.10 -6.99 -12.97
C GLY A 232 -9.52 -7.53 -13.06
N HIS A 233 -10.21 -7.51 -14.21
CA HIS A 233 -11.46 -8.28 -14.37
C HIS A 233 -11.21 -9.79 -14.38
N THR A 234 -10.15 -10.25 -15.07
CA THR A 234 -9.78 -11.67 -15.07
C THR A 234 -9.29 -12.10 -13.69
N ALA A 235 -8.46 -11.27 -13.04
CA ALA A 235 -8.07 -11.51 -11.65
C ALA A 235 -9.30 -11.48 -10.72
N TYR A 236 -10.20 -10.51 -10.87
CA TYR A 236 -11.44 -10.43 -10.11
C TYR A 236 -12.27 -11.72 -10.23
N VAL A 237 -12.53 -12.21 -11.44
CA VAL A 237 -13.28 -13.46 -11.65
C VAL A 237 -12.57 -14.64 -10.99
N LEU A 238 -11.23 -14.66 -10.99
CA LEU A 238 -10.46 -15.70 -10.32
C LEU A 238 -10.65 -15.65 -8.79
N PHE A 239 -10.46 -14.48 -8.18
CA PHE A 239 -10.63 -14.29 -6.74
C PHE A 239 -12.08 -14.53 -6.32
N GLU A 240 -13.05 -14.00 -7.05
CA GLU A 240 -14.48 -14.21 -6.79
C GLU A 240 -14.83 -15.69 -6.80
N ASN A 241 -14.38 -16.45 -7.81
CA ASN A 241 -14.64 -17.88 -7.90
C ASN A 241 -13.96 -18.68 -6.77
N TYR A 242 -12.70 -18.37 -6.46
CA TYR A 242 -11.95 -19.11 -5.44
C TYR A 242 -12.43 -18.83 -4.02
N PHE A 243 -12.81 -17.58 -3.74
CA PHE A 243 -13.31 -17.17 -2.44
C PHE A 243 -14.84 -17.23 -2.35
N LYS A 244 -15.53 -17.73 -3.37
CA LYS A 244 -16.99 -17.91 -3.36
C LYS A 244 -17.42 -18.72 -2.13
N GLY A 245 -18.35 -18.17 -1.35
CA GLY A 245 -18.83 -18.79 -0.11
C GLY A 245 -17.83 -18.72 1.07
N ARG A 246 -16.64 -18.17 0.88
CA ARG A 246 -15.62 -17.97 1.93
C ARG A 246 -15.60 -16.56 2.50
N GLY A 247 -16.45 -15.65 2.04
CA GLY A 247 -16.48 -14.24 2.47
C GLY A 247 -15.76 -13.33 1.48
N VAL A 248 -16.51 -12.68 0.60
CA VAL A 248 -15.98 -11.79 -0.44
C VAL A 248 -16.73 -10.48 -0.38
N THR A 249 -16.01 -9.39 -0.12
CA THR A 249 -16.53 -8.03 -0.20
C THR A 249 -16.06 -7.40 -1.50
N GLN A 250 -16.99 -7.23 -2.43
CA GLN A 250 -16.71 -6.64 -3.73
C GLN A 250 -17.01 -5.14 -3.74
N LEU A 251 -16.08 -4.35 -4.27
CA LEU A 251 -16.21 -2.89 -4.40
C LEU A 251 -16.10 -2.45 -5.86
N TRP A 252 -17.20 -2.03 -6.47
CA TRP A 252 -17.21 -1.59 -7.87
C TRP A 252 -16.63 -0.18 -8.09
N VAL A 253 -16.65 0.63 -7.05
CA VAL A 253 -16.11 1.99 -7.00
C VAL A 253 -15.42 2.18 -5.65
N HIS A 254 -14.70 3.29 -5.47
CA HIS A 254 -14.19 3.61 -4.15
C HIS A 254 -15.35 3.67 -3.17
N PRO A 255 -15.30 2.92 -2.07
CA PRO A 255 -16.43 2.80 -1.18
C PRO A 255 -16.83 4.17 -0.67
N ASN A 256 -18.12 4.47 -0.82
CA ASN A 256 -18.70 5.55 -0.04
C ASN A 256 -18.77 5.07 1.42
N PRO A 257 -18.98 5.99 2.36
CA PRO A 257 -18.96 5.62 3.75
C PRO A 257 -20.07 4.64 4.19
N ASP A 258 -21.20 4.60 3.49
CA ASP A 258 -22.29 3.66 3.79
C ASP A 258 -21.83 2.20 3.60
N ILE A 259 -20.84 1.97 2.74
CA ILE A 259 -20.23 0.64 2.51
C ILE A 259 -19.13 0.34 3.55
N TYR A 260 -18.63 1.33 4.29
CA TYR A 260 -17.53 1.13 5.25
C TYR A 260 -17.93 0.22 6.39
N TYR A 261 -19.18 0.26 6.82
CA TYR A 261 -19.73 -0.65 7.81
C TYR A 261 -19.75 -2.11 7.33
N GLU A 262 -19.98 -2.34 6.04
CA GLU A 262 -19.89 -3.69 5.46
C GLU A 262 -18.42 -4.13 5.30
N ILE A 263 -17.51 -3.19 4.99
CA ILE A 263 -16.07 -3.43 4.99
C ILE A 263 -15.56 -3.78 6.38
N SER A 264 -16.06 -3.12 7.43
CA SER A 264 -15.67 -3.40 8.81
C SER A 264 -16.18 -4.75 9.31
N LYS A 265 -16.93 -5.50 8.51
CA LYS A 265 -17.33 -6.89 8.76
C LYS A 265 -16.61 -7.89 7.85
N ALA A 266 -15.84 -7.40 6.89
CA ALA A 266 -15.12 -8.25 5.95
C ALA A 266 -13.99 -8.98 6.66
N ASN A 267 -13.88 -10.29 6.42
CA ASN A 267 -12.93 -11.16 7.12
C ASN A 267 -11.97 -11.94 6.19
N ASN A 268 -12.25 -11.99 4.89
CA ASN A 268 -11.51 -12.85 3.97
C ASN A 268 -10.91 -12.07 2.80
N VAL A 269 -11.71 -11.60 1.85
CA VAL A 269 -11.19 -10.83 0.72
C VAL A 269 -12.01 -9.58 0.46
N ILE A 270 -11.33 -8.46 0.32
CA ILE A 270 -11.89 -7.22 -0.19
C ILE A 270 -11.23 -6.94 -1.54
N LEU A 271 -12.01 -6.97 -2.61
CA LEU A 271 -11.49 -6.73 -3.96
C LEU A 271 -12.33 -5.73 -4.73
N GLY A 272 -11.67 -4.84 -5.47
CA GLY A 272 -12.39 -3.81 -6.20
C GLY A 272 -11.62 -2.57 -6.59
N HIS A 273 -12.34 -1.63 -7.20
CA HIS A 273 -11.81 -0.36 -7.67
C HIS A 273 -11.76 0.68 -6.54
N TYR A 274 -10.90 0.46 -5.56
CA TYR A 274 -10.70 1.37 -4.43
C TYR A 274 -9.25 1.81 -4.30
N GLN A 275 -9.04 3.05 -3.87
CA GLN A 275 -7.75 3.59 -3.47
C GLN A 275 -7.19 2.89 -2.23
N TYR A 276 -5.86 2.83 -2.11
CA TYR A 276 -5.18 2.37 -0.90
C TYR A 276 -5.72 3.07 0.36
N GLY A 277 -5.84 2.34 1.47
CA GLY A 277 -6.27 2.93 2.75
C GLY A 277 -7.47 2.29 3.43
N ILE A 278 -8.18 1.38 2.75
CA ILE A 278 -9.37 0.70 3.32
C ILE A 278 -9.05 -0.13 4.57
N HIS A 279 -7.77 -0.41 4.82
CA HIS A 279 -7.31 -1.11 6.01
C HIS A 279 -7.60 -0.34 7.31
N LYS A 280 -7.78 0.99 7.23
CA LYS A 280 -8.15 1.84 8.38
C LYS A 280 -9.53 1.53 8.94
N VAL A 281 -10.41 0.93 8.12
CA VAL A 281 -11.79 0.60 8.47
C VAL A 281 -12.04 -0.90 8.61
N LEU A 282 -10.97 -1.70 8.63
CA LEU A 282 -11.06 -3.12 8.98
C LEU A 282 -11.34 -3.32 10.48
N PRO A 283 -11.87 -4.50 10.87
CA PRO A 283 -11.87 -4.97 12.25
C PRO A 283 -10.51 -4.79 12.94
N GLU A 284 -10.51 -4.50 14.24
CA GLU A 284 -9.30 -4.21 15.01
C GLU A 284 -8.31 -5.38 14.97
N GLU A 285 -8.80 -6.62 15.01
CA GLU A 285 -8.00 -7.84 14.89
C GLU A 285 -7.26 -7.96 13.56
N PHE A 286 -7.74 -7.29 12.51
CA PHE A 286 -7.14 -7.33 11.18
C PHE A 286 -6.27 -6.12 10.84
N LYS A 287 -6.30 -5.05 11.63
CA LYS A 287 -5.51 -3.82 11.38
C LYS A 287 -3.98 -4.05 11.36
N LYS A 288 -3.50 -5.22 11.76
CA LYS A 288 -2.07 -5.58 11.75
C LYS A 288 -1.73 -6.83 10.94
N THR A 289 -2.72 -7.50 10.34
CA THR A 289 -2.56 -8.81 9.67
C THR A 289 -3.11 -8.83 8.24
N TYR A 290 -3.63 -7.69 7.75
CA TYR A 290 -4.09 -7.56 6.37
C TYR A 290 -2.95 -7.65 5.35
N ASN A 291 -3.29 -8.11 4.14
CA ASN A 291 -2.33 -8.28 3.05
C ASN A 291 -2.81 -7.54 1.79
N TYR A 292 -2.17 -6.40 1.47
CA TYR A 292 -2.43 -5.72 0.20
C TYR A 292 -1.81 -6.46 -0.98
N MET A 293 -2.59 -6.53 -2.05
CA MET A 293 -2.21 -7.07 -3.35
C MET A 293 -2.72 -6.15 -4.46
N THR A 294 -2.03 -6.12 -5.60
CA THR A 294 -2.52 -5.40 -6.78
C THR A 294 -2.02 -6.02 -8.09
N MET A 295 -2.49 -5.48 -9.21
CA MET A 295 -2.03 -5.79 -10.56
C MET A 295 -1.64 -4.48 -11.25
N LEU A 296 -0.43 -4.42 -11.80
CA LEU A 296 0.00 -3.31 -12.65
C LEU A 296 0.07 -3.74 -14.13
N ARG A 297 0.25 -2.74 -15.00
CA ARG A 297 0.37 -2.89 -16.45
C ARG A 297 1.33 -1.85 -16.98
N ASP A 298 1.96 -2.12 -18.11
CA ASP A 298 2.69 -1.11 -18.85
C ASP A 298 1.87 0.20 -18.97
N PRO A 299 2.40 1.34 -18.51
CA PRO A 299 1.62 2.59 -18.41
C PRO A 299 1.05 3.07 -19.73
N VAL A 300 1.81 2.95 -20.82
CA VAL A 300 1.36 3.37 -22.15
C VAL A 300 0.22 2.49 -22.63
N GLU A 301 0.40 1.16 -22.55
CA GLU A 301 -0.64 0.20 -22.93
C GLU A 301 -1.90 0.32 -22.06
N ARG A 302 -1.75 0.61 -20.77
CA ARG A 302 -2.87 0.86 -19.84
C ARG A 302 -3.69 2.07 -20.29
N VAL A 303 -3.04 3.20 -20.57
CA VAL A 303 -3.69 4.45 -21.01
C VAL A 303 -4.44 4.25 -22.33
N ILE A 304 -3.78 3.66 -23.33
CA ILE A 304 -4.39 3.37 -24.63
C ILE A 304 -5.59 2.45 -24.45
N SER A 305 -5.43 1.38 -23.66
CA SER A 305 -6.51 0.44 -23.38
C SER A 305 -7.70 1.08 -22.67
N HIS A 306 -7.47 2.10 -21.82
CA HIS A 306 -8.53 2.79 -21.10
C HIS A 306 -9.32 3.71 -22.02
N TYR A 307 -8.63 4.53 -22.83
CA TYR A 307 -9.28 5.39 -23.82
C TYR A 307 -10.21 4.60 -24.74
N TYR A 308 -9.69 3.54 -25.36
CA TYR A 308 -10.48 2.76 -26.29
C TYR A 308 -11.55 1.88 -25.62
N TYR A 309 -11.39 1.54 -24.34
CA TYR A 309 -12.47 0.92 -23.57
C TYR A 309 -13.65 1.88 -23.43
N HIS A 310 -13.39 3.14 -23.05
CA HIS A 310 -14.44 4.15 -22.99
C HIS A 310 -15.04 4.43 -24.36
N LEU A 311 -14.22 4.56 -25.41
CA LEU A 311 -14.70 4.83 -26.77
C LEU A 311 -15.61 3.74 -27.33
N ASN A 312 -15.38 2.48 -26.93
CA ASN A 312 -16.11 1.32 -27.47
C ASN A 312 -17.22 0.80 -26.55
N ASN A 313 -17.48 1.46 -25.41
CA ASN A 313 -18.55 1.06 -24.48
C ASN A 313 -19.58 2.19 -24.31
N PRO A 314 -20.66 2.21 -25.11
CA PRO A 314 -21.69 3.26 -25.09
C PRO A 314 -22.37 3.49 -23.73
N TYR A 315 -22.32 2.51 -22.84
CA TYR A 315 -22.94 2.59 -21.50
C TYR A 315 -21.96 3.07 -20.42
N ASP A 316 -20.69 3.27 -20.76
CA ASP A 316 -19.69 3.75 -19.81
C ASP A 316 -19.86 5.26 -19.57
N PRO A 317 -19.79 5.77 -18.32
CA PRO A 317 -19.87 7.21 -18.03
C PRO A 317 -18.83 8.05 -18.78
N GLU A 318 -17.68 7.44 -19.07
CA GLU A 318 -16.56 7.86 -19.90
C GLU A 318 -16.85 8.09 -21.38
N TYR A 319 -17.90 7.44 -21.90
CA TYR A 319 -18.12 7.24 -23.33
C TYR A 319 -18.18 8.55 -24.10
N GLN A 320 -19.01 9.49 -23.64
CA GLN A 320 -19.20 10.76 -24.34
C GLN A 320 -17.90 11.58 -24.38
N MET A 321 -17.12 11.56 -23.30
CA MET A 321 -15.82 12.21 -23.24
C MET A 321 -14.83 11.55 -24.23
N ALA A 322 -14.77 10.23 -24.28
CA ALA A 322 -13.89 9.53 -25.21
C ALA A 322 -14.32 9.68 -26.68
N ARG A 323 -15.63 9.69 -26.96
CA ARG A 323 -16.21 9.82 -28.32
C ARG A 323 -15.99 11.20 -28.93
N THR A 324 -16.11 12.27 -28.13
CA THR A 324 -16.04 13.65 -28.61
C THR A 324 -14.62 14.23 -28.64
N ASN A 325 -13.64 13.49 -28.12
CA ASN A 325 -12.26 13.95 -28.01
C ASN A 325 -11.31 12.95 -28.64
N LYS A 326 -10.36 13.45 -29.43
CA LYS A 326 -9.24 12.62 -29.89
C LYS A 326 -8.42 12.16 -28.68
N LEU A 327 -7.65 11.08 -28.82
CA LEU A 327 -6.80 10.55 -27.73
C LEU A 327 -5.96 11.64 -27.05
N THR A 328 -5.33 12.53 -27.82
CA THR A 328 -4.52 13.65 -27.29
C THR A 328 -5.32 14.61 -26.40
N GLU A 329 -6.55 14.95 -26.79
CA GLU A 329 -7.45 15.80 -26.01
C GLU A 329 -7.98 15.05 -24.77
N TRP A 330 -8.32 13.77 -24.92
CA TRP A 330 -8.76 12.92 -23.82
C TRP A 330 -7.70 12.77 -22.72
N LEU A 331 -6.41 12.67 -23.08
CA LEU A 331 -5.31 12.63 -22.11
C LEU A 331 -5.26 13.86 -21.20
N VAL A 332 -5.71 15.01 -21.70
CA VAL A 332 -5.76 16.27 -20.94
C VAL A 332 -7.00 16.32 -20.05
N LYS A 333 -8.15 15.88 -20.58
CA LYS A 333 -9.47 16.03 -19.94
C LYS A 333 -9.82 14.91 -18.95
N SER A 334 -9.34 13.68 -19.17
CA SER A 334 -9.60 12.57 -18.27
C SER A 334 -8.46 12.40 -17.25
N PRO A 335 -8.77 12.23 -15.95
CA PRO A 335 -7.75 11.94 -14.94
C PRO A 335 -7.07 10.59 -15.22
N ARG A 336 -7.73 9.70 -15.97
CA ARG A 336 -7.23 8.37 -16.37
C ARG A 336 -6.04 8.43 -17.32
N GLY A 337 -5.86 9.54 -18.02
CA GLY A 337 -4.69 9.81 -18.85
C GLY A 337 -3.45 10.23 -18.07
N ASN A 338 -3.52 10.33 -16.74
CA ASN A 338 -2.50 10.95 -15.89
C ASN A 338 -2.22 10.13 -14.62
N ASN A 339 -1.13 9.36 -14.63
CA ASN A 339 -0.56 8.63 -13.48
C ASN A 339 -1.62 7.89 -12.65
N GLU A 340 -2.49 7.13 -13.32
CA GLU A 340 -3.65 6.54 -12.64
C GLU A 340 -3.26 5.44 -11.64
N MET A 341 -2.23 4.65 -11.95
CA MET A 341 -1.73 3.64 -10.99
C MET A 341 -1.16 4.34 -9.75
N THR A 342 -0.40 5.42 -9.94
CA THR A 342 0.10 6.26 -8.84
C THR A 342 -1.03 6.76 -7.95
N ARG A 343 -2.09 7.30 -8.53
CA ARG A 343 -3.22 7.83 -7.77
C ARG A 343 -3.94 6.75 -6.95
N PHE A 344 -4.21 5.58 -7.55
CA PHE A 344 -4.82 4.47 -6.81
C PHE A 344 -3.97 4.01 -5.62
N LEU A 345 -2.67 3.88 -5.84
CA LEU A 345 -1.74 3.36 -4.83
C LEU A 345 -1.38 4.40 -3.77
N SER A 346 -1.47 5.70 -4.05
CA SER A 346 -1.26 6.75 -3.03
C SER A 346 -2.39 6.82 -2.02
N GLY A 347 -3.60 6.39 -2.40
CA GLY A 347 -4.79 6.53 -1.57
C GLY A 347 -5.73 7.67 -2.00
N LEU A 348 -5.34 8.48 -3.00
CA LEU A 348 -6.10 9.65 -3.42
C LEU A 348 -7.08 9.34 -4.56
N THR A 349 -8.25 9.97 -4.54
CA THR A 349 -9.25 9.87 -5.60
C THR A 349 -8.99 10.90 -6.70
N LYS A 350 -9.65 10.75 -7.85
CA LYS A 350 -9.59 11.72 -8.96
C LYS A 350 -10.15 13.10 -8.60
N ASP A 351 -11.03 13.15 -7.61
CA ASP A 351 -11.71 14.38 -7.16
C ASP A 351 -10.82 15.13 -6.15
N GLU A 352 -10.02 14.41 -5.37
CA GLU A 352 -8.99 14.98 -4.49
C GLU A 352 -7.77 15.45 -5.29
N GLU A 353 -7.33 14.66 -6.27
CA GLU A 353 -6.17 15.00 -7.09
C GLU A 353 -6.31 14.52 -8.53
N PHE A 354 -6.56 15.47 -9.43
CA PHE A 354 -6.70 15.19 -10.86
C PHE A 354 -5.37 14.75 -11.49
N LYS A 355 -4.23 15.36 -11.11
CA LYS A 355 -2.88 15.00 -11.57
C LYS A 355 -1.98 14.71 -10.37
N PRO A 356 -1.51 13.46 -10.22
CA PRO A 356 -0.51 13.12 -9.22
C PRO A 356 0.73 14.01 -9.30
N ASN A 357 1.21 14.42 -8.14
CA ASN A 357 2.44 15.18 -7.97
C ASN A 357 3.55 14.31 -7.32
N ASP A 358 4.72 14.90 -7.03
CA ASP A 358 5.86 14.19 -6.42
C ASP A 358 5.50 13.51 -5.08
N GLU A 359 4.75 14.19 -4.21
CA GLU A 359 4.30 13.65 -2.92
C GLU A 359 3.40 12.42 -3.13
N THR A 360 2.46 12.52 -4.06
CA THR A 360 1.58 11.40 -4.45
C THR A 360 2.37 10.21 -4.97
N PHE A 361 3.41 10.46 -5.77
CA PHE A 361 4.30 9.41 -6.27
C PHE A 361 5.06 8.73 -5.13
N HIS A 362 5.66 9.47 -4.21
CA HIS A 362 6.40 8.87 -3.09
C HIS A 362 5.47 8.07 -2.16
N MET A 363 4.25 8.55 -1.90
CA MET A 363 3.23 7.79 -1.17
C MET A 363 2.89 6.48 -1.89
N ALA A 364 2.61 6.55 -3.19
CA ALA A 364 2.29 5.37 -3.99
C ALA A 364 3.43 4.35 -4.02
N LEU A 365 4.67 4.81 -4.15
CA LEU A 365 5.86 3.96 -4.16
C LEU A 365 6.07 3.28 -2.80
N TYR A 366 5.88 4.04 -1.72
CA TYR A 366 5.94 3.51 -0.36
C TYR A 366 4.88 2.44 -0.12
N HIS A 367 3.63 2.70 -0.50
CA HIS A 367 2.54 1.73 -0.36
C HIS A 367 2.76 0.50 -1.24
N LEU A 368 3.19 0.67 -2.50
CA LEU A 368 3.52 -0.43 -3.40
C LEU A 368 4.57 -1.35 -2.78
N ARG A 369 5.70 -0.79 -2.31
CA ARG A 369 6.77 -1.55 -1.63
C ARG A 369 6.30 -2.19 -0.32
N SER A 370 5.22 -1.70 0.27
CA SER A 370 4.64 -2.27 1.50
C SER A 370 3.68 -3.44 1.22
N MET A 371 3.19 -3.58 -0.02
CA MET A 371 2.35 -4.70 -0.44
C MET A 371 3.12 -6.01 -0.42
N LYS A 372 2.40 -7.12 -0.28
CA LYS A 372 3.01 -8.47 -0.27
C LYS A 372 2.99 -9.15 -1.62
N PHE A 373 2.18 -8.63 -2.54
CA PHE A 373 2.06 -9.19 -3.88
C PHE A 373 1.73 -8.10 -4.90
N VAL A 374 2.41 -8.14 -6.04
CA VAL A 374 2.06 -7.39 -7.24
C VAL A 374 2.08 -8.34 -8.43
N GLY A 375 1.00 -8.38 -9.20
CA GLY A 375 0.96 -9.08 -10.48
C GLY A 375 1.20 -8.14 -11.67
N ILE A 376 1.57 -8.71 -12.81
CA ILE A 376 1.90 -7.97 -14.03
C ILE A 376 0.99 -8.43 -15.15
N THR A 377 0.27 -7.50 -15.77
CA THR A 377 -0.73 -7.80 -16.81
C THR A 377 -0.13 -8.53 -18.01
N GLU A 378 1.06 -8.13 -18.43
CA GLU A 378 1.82 -8.71 -19.54
C GLU A 378 2.33 -10.12 -19.22
N ARG A 379 2.41 -10.46 -17.94
CA ARG A 379 2.87 -11.73 -17.39
C ARG A 379 1.76 -12.39 -16.58
N PHE A 380 0.55 -12.39 -17.15
CA PHE A 380 -0.64 -12.83 -16.44
C PHE A 380 -0.55 -14.31 -16.07
N LYS A 381 -0.08 -15.18 -16.97
CA LYS A 381 0.09 -16.61 -16.67
C LYS A 381 1.07 -16.84 -15.52
N GLU A 382 2.20 -16.14 -15.52
CA GLU A 382 3.15 -16.16 -14.40
C GLU A 382 2.51 -15.64 -13.11
N THR A 383 1.70 -14.58 -13.19
CA THR A 383 0.97 -14.06 -12.03
C THR A 383 0.06 -15.13 -11.43
N ILE A 384 -0.68 -15.88 -12.26
CA ILE A 384 -1.54 -16.98 -11.80
C ILE A 384 -0.72 -18.10 -11.16
N ALA A 385 0.44 -18.44 -11.73
CA ALA A 385 1.33 -19.43 -11.15
C ALA A 385 1.78 -19.02 -9.73
N LEU A 386 2.10 -17.74 -9.51
CA LEU A 386 2.47 -17.23 -8.19
C LEU A 386 1.31 -17.20 -7.19
N LEU A 387 0.07 -16.96 -7.64
CA LEU A 387 -1.10 -16.94 -6.75
C LEU A 387 -1.34 -18.27 -6.03
N LYS A 388 -0.89 -19.40 -6.60
CA LYS A 388 -0.88 -20.68 -5.88
C LYS A 388 -0.12 -20.57 -4.56
N PHE A 389 1.10 -20.07 -4.61
CA PHE A 389 2.00 -20.05 -3.44
C PHE A 389 1.63 -18.93 -2.47
N TYR A 390 1.11 -17.79 -2.97
CA TYR A 390 0.76 -16.67 -2.11
C TYR A 390 -0.59 -16.82 -1.43
N VAL A 391 -1.61 -17.32 -2.14
CA VAL A 391 -3.00 -17.32 -1.64
C VAL A 391 -3.70 -18.69 -1.76
N GLY A 392 -3.00 -19.72 -2.23
CA GLY A 392 -3.54 -21.09 -2.39
C GLY A 392 -4.39 -21.29 -3.64
N ILE A 393 -4.42 -20.33 -4.57
CA ILE A 393 -5.25 -20.45 -5.78
C ILE A 393 -4.59 -21.41 -6.77
N GLU A 394 -5.07 -22.66 -6.78
CA GLU A 394 -4.71 -23.67 -7.77
C GLU A 394 -5.75 -23.66 -8.90
N ASN A 395 -5.54 -22.86 -9.95
CA ASN A 395 -6.50 -22.82 -11.06
C ASN A 395 -5.85 -23.05 -12.43
N HIS A 396 -5.95 -24.30 -12.88
CA HIS A 396 -5.60 -24.83 -14.21
C HIS A 396 -6.60 -24.48 -15.32
N ARG A 397 -7.75 -23.84 -15.01
CA ARG A 397 -8.83 -23.63 -15.99
C ARG A 397 -9.30 -22.18 -16.06
N ILE A 398 -8.37 -21.23 -16.06
CA ILE A 398 -8.71 -19.90 -16.56
C ILE A 398 -8.87 -20.08 -18.07
N ARG A 399 -10.11 -20.24 -18.53
CA ARG A 399 -10.45 -19.99 -19.93
C ARG A 399 -10.05 -18.54 -20.16
N GLU A 400 -8.88 -18.33 -20.76
CA GLU A 400 -8.53 -17.03 -21.30
C GLU A 400 -9.71 -16.63 -22.18
N LYS A 401 -10.46 -15.60 -21.77
CA LYS A 401 -11.07 -14.78 -22.80
C LYS A 401 -9.86 -14.24 -23.55
N GLN A 402 -9.56 -14.81 -24.73
CA GLN A 402 -8.53 -14.42 -25.70
C GLN A 402 -8.69 -12.97 -26.20
N ASN A 403 -9.16 -12.05 -25.36
CA ASN A 403 -9.32 -10.64 -25.62
C ASN A 403 -8.02 -9.86 -25.33
N ALA A 404 -6.99 -10.48 -24.77
CA ALA A 404 -5.74 -9.82 -24.38
C ALA A 404 -4.66 -9.79 -25.48
N ALA A 405 -4.68 -10.71 -26.45
CA ALA A 405 -3.56 -10.90 -27.38
C ALA A 405 -3.71 -10.21 -28.75
N LYS A 406 -4.90 -9.70 -29.14
CA LYS A 406 -5.04 -8.86 -30.34
C LYS A 406 -5.27 -7.42 -29.91
N LYS A 407 -4.40 -6.48 -30.34
CA LYS A 407 -4.69 -5.04 -30.29
C LYS A 407 -6.04 -4.83 -30.98
N LYS A 408 -7.11 -4.64 -30.19
CA LYS A 408 -8.46 -4.34 -30.69
C LYS A 408 -8.58 -2.89 -31.16
N TYR A 409 -7.48 -2.13 -31.12
CA TYR A 409 -7.48 -0.70 -31.31
C TYR A 409 -6.40 -0.31 -32.32
N PRO A 410 -6.61 0.79 -33.07
CA PRO A 410 -5.64 1.31 -34.03
C PRO A 410 -4.25 1.49 -33.44
N GLU A 411 -3.24 1.38 -34.31
CA GLU A 411 -1.88 1.75 -33.96
C GLU A 411 -1.82 3.23 -33.58
N VAL A 412 -1.13 3.51 -32.47
CA VAL A 412 -0.99 4.87 -31.94
C VAL A 412 0.34 5.43 -32.42
N PRO A 413 0.36 6.60 -33.10
CA PRO A 413 1.59 7.24 -33.55
C PRO A 413 2.61 7.45 -32.43
N LEU A 414 3.90 7.33 -32.76
CA LEU A 414 5.01 7.50 -31.81
C LEU A 414 4.97 8.84 -31.08
N GLU A 415 4.58 9.92 -31.75
CA GLU A 415 4.41 11.25 -31.14
C GLU A 415 3.40 11.21 -29.98
N ILE A 416 2.27 10.54 -30.16
CA ILE A 416 1.25 10.40 -29.12
C ILE A 416 1.75 9.50 -28.00
N ILE A 417 2.50 8.43 -28.31
CA ILE A 417 3.13 7.58 -27.29
C ILE A 417 4.07 8.42 -26.41
N GLU A 418 4.87 9.31 -26.97
CA GLU A 418 5.75 10.19 -26.19
C GLU A 418 4.97 11.19 -25.33
N ILE A 419 3.81 11.68 -25.79
CA ILE A 419 2.89 12.48 -24.95
C ILE A 419 2.38 11.64 -23.78
N ILE A 420 1.95 10.40 -24.02
CA ILE A 420 1.47 9.50 -22.95
C ILE A 420 2.58 9.27 -21.92
N LYS A 421 3.81 8.98 -22.37
CA LYS A 421 4.98 8.79 -21.48
C LYS A 421 5.21 10.00 -20.59
N LYS A 422 5.25 11.20 -21.17
CA LYS A 422 5.47 12.46 -20.43
C LYS A 422 4.41 12.71 -19.37
N ARG A 423 3.15 12.31 -19.62
CA ARG A 423 2.03 12.48 -18.68
C ARG A 423 1.95 11.37 -17.63
N ASN A 424 2.64 10.25 -17.84
CA ASN A 424 2.56 9.05 -17.01
C ASN A 424 3.92 8.64 -16.45
N ILE A 425 4.81 9.61 -16.16
CA ILE A 425 6.17 9.36 -15.65
C ILE A 425 6.15 8.60 -14.32
N TYR A 426 5.24 8.94 -13.41
CA TYR A 426 5.14 8.26 -12.11
C TYR A 426 4.60 6.83 -12.25
N ASP A 427 3.64 6.60 -13.15
CA ASP A 427 3.20 5.25 -13.49
C ASP A 427 4.35 4.41 -14.08
N ILE A 428 5.22 5.01 -14.93
CA ILE A 428 6.42 4.35 -15.47
C ILE A 428 7.38 3.94 -14.34
N LEU A 429 7.68 4.86 -13.43
CA LEU A 429 8.56 4.58 -12.30
C LEU A 429 7.98 3.50 -11.36
N LEU A 430 6.68 3.54 -11.08
CA LEU A 430 6.01 2.49 -10.29
C LEU A 430 5.98 1.14 -11.00
N TYR A 431 5.79 1.13 -12.31
CA TYR A 431 5.78 -0.11 -13.08
C TYR A 431 7.15 -0.79 -13.07
N GLU A 432 8.23 -0.02 -13.23
CA GLU A 432 9.60 -0.55 -13.08
C GLU A 432 9.84 -1.13 -11.69
N GLU A 433 9.35 -0.47 -10.65
CA GLU A 433 9.42 -0.99 -9.28
C GLU A 433 8.65 -2.31 -9.15
N ALA A 434 7.44 -2.39 -9.71
CA ALA A 434 6.64 -3.61 -9.68
C ALA A 434 7.29 -4.78 -10.42
N LEU A 435 8.03 -4.55 -11.50
CA LEU A 435 8.79 -5.60 -12.19
C LEU A 435 9.88 -6.19 -11.29
N LYS A 436 10.59 -5.35 -10.53
CA LYS A 436 11.58 -5.79 -9.53
C LYS A 436 10.95 -6.67 -8.47
N MET A 437 9.82 -6.20 -7.95
CA MET A 437 9.04 -6.93 -6.95
C MET A 437 8.55 -8.27 -7.50
N PHE A 438 8.03 -8.30 -8.72
CA PHE A 438 7.55 -9.52 -9.37
C PHE A 438 8.63 -10.61 -9.49
N GLU A 439 9.86 -10.23 -9.82
CA GLU A 439 10.98 -11.17 -9.93
C GLU A 439 11.43 -11.71 -8.59
N ARG A 440 11.50 -10.84 -7.56
CA ARG A 440 11.73 -11.30 -6.19
C ARG A 440 10.64 -12.27 -5.73
N GLN A 441 9.39 -12.03 -6.09
CA GLN A 441 8.27 -12.93 -5.85
C GLN A 441 8.50 -14.35 -6.40
N ILE A 442 9.13 -14.44 -7.57
CA ILE A 442 9.53 -15.73 -8.19
C ILE A 442 10.68 -16.34 -7.40
N ASP A 443 11.69 -15.56 -7.05
CA ASP A 443 12.85 -16.04 -6.28
C ASP A 443 12.43 -16.54 -4.88
N ILE A 444 11.43 -15.89 -4.25
CA ILE A 444 10.84 -16.29 -2.96
C ILE A 444 10.28 -17.70 -3.00
N VAL A 445 9.52 -18.04 -4.04
CA VAL A 445 8.88 -19.36 -4.16
C VAL A 445 9.81 -20.40 -4.79
N GLY A 446 10.90 -19.95 -5.41
CA GLY A 446 11.86 -20.76 -6.15
C GLY A 446 11.46 -20.91 -7.62
N ARG A 447 12.43 -20.66 -8.51
CA ARG A 447 12.22 -20.70 -9.97
C ARG A 447 11.74 -22.06 -10.46
N ASP A 448 12.23 -23.15 -9.87
CA ASP A 448 11.81 -24.50 -10.25
C ASP A 448 10.33 -24.75 -9.89
N ASN A 449 9.95 -24.49 -8.64
CA ASN A 449 8.55 -24.59 -8.18
C ASN A 449 7.62 -23.70 -9.02
N PHE A 450 8.07 -22.50 -9.33
CA PHE A 450 7.36 -21.55 -10.17
C PHE A 450 7.17 -22.08 -11.60
N ASN A 451 8.23 -22.58 -12.24
CA ASN A 451 8.19 -23.12 -13.59
C ASN A 451 7.32 -24.38 -13.67
N ASP A 452 7.41 -25.28 -12.67
CA ASP A 452 6.55 -26.45 -12.56
C ASP A 452 5.07 -26.08 -12.47
N GLN A 453 4.75 -25.01 -11.74
CA GLN A 453 3.39 -24.51 -11.66
C GLN A 453 2.95 -23.80 -12.95
N LEU A 454 3.84 -23.03 -13.59
CA LEU A 454 3.56 -22.36 -14.85
C LEU A 454 3.29 -23.36 -15.98
N ASN A 455 4.05 -24.45 -16.05
CA ASN A 455 3.86 -25.53 -17.02
C ASN A 455 2.51 -26.27 -16.89
N LYS A 456 1.85 -26.16 -15.73
CA LYS A 456 0.48 -26.70 -15.54
C LYS A 456 -0.61 -25.75 -16.03
N ILE A 457 -0.26 -24.49 -16.30
CA ILE A 457 -1.18 -23.43 -16.77
C ILE A 457 -1.05 -23.24 -18.30
N LEU A 458 0.16 -23.41 -18.83
CA LEU A 458 0.45 -23.44 -20.28
C LEU A 458 -0.13 -24.69 -20.93
#